data_AF-A0A351TH15-F1
#
_entry.id   AF-A0A351TH15-F1
#
_cell.length_a   1.000
_cell.length_b   1.000
_cell.length_c   1.000
_cell.angle_alpha   90.00
_cell.angle_beta   90.00
_cell.angle_gamma   90.00
#
_symmetry.space_group_name_H-M   'P 1'
#
loop_
_entity.id
_entity.type
_entity.pdbx_description
1 polymer ?
#
loop_
_entity_poly.entity_id
_entity_poly.type
_entity_poly.pdbx_seq_one_letter_code
_entity_poly.pdbx_strand_id
1 'polypeptide(L)' 'SQRELIRSFLNGQEDMELYDSYVDDGFSGSNFNRPEFKRMMEDIEAGRVNCVVVKDLSRFGRDYIEVGRYLEKIF' A
#
# COMPACT_ATOMS: atom_id res chain seq x y z
N SER A 1 4.51 -14.30 8.30
CA SER A 1 5.19 -13.04 7.91
C SER A 1 4.15 -12.01 7.42
N GLN A 2 4.49 -10.72 7.23
CA GLN A 2 3.52 -9.73 6.72
C GLN A 2 2.93 -10.15 5.37
N ARG A 3 3.78 -10.69 4.48
CA ARG A 3 3.41 -11.13 3.14
C ARG A 3 2.44 -12.32 3.16
N GLU A 4 2.66 -13.29 4.05
CA GLU A 4 1.75 -14.44 4.18
C GLU A 4 0.37 -14.03 4.68
N LEU A 5 0.29 -13.07 5.61
CA LEU A 5 -0.99 -12.59 6.13
C LEU A 5 -1.82 -11.91 5.02
N ILE A 6 -1.18 -11.06 4.22
CA ILE A 6 -1.83 -10.40 3.08
C ILE A 6 -2.25 -11.44 2.03
N ARG A 7 -1.38 -12.39 1.68
CA ARG A 7 -1.74 -13.46 0.72
C ARG A 7 -2.92 -14.31 1.21
N SER A 8 -2.93 -14.66 2.50
CA SER A 8 -4.04 -15.41 3.08
C SER A 8 -5.34 -14.61 3.07
N PHE A 9 -5.28 -13.30 3.27
CA PHE A 9 -6.44 -12.42 3.16
C PHE A 9 -6.97 -12.37 1.73
N LEU A 10 -6.08 -12.16 0.75
CA LEU A 10 -6.43 -12.09 -0.68
C LEU A 10 -7.05 -13.39 -1.19
N ASN A 11 -6.57 -14.56 -0.75
CA ASN A 11 -7.16 -15.86 -1.13
C ASN A 11 -8.64 -16.01 -0.73
N GLY A 12 -9.13 -15.21 0.22
CA GLY A 12 -10.53 -15.21 0.65
C GLY A 12 -11.40 -14.17 -0.03
N GLN A 13 -10.86 -13.37 -0.96
CA GLN A 13 -11.60 -12.32 -1.68
C GLN A 13 -11.84 -12.78 -3.12
N GLU A 14 -13.11 -12.86 -3.53
CA GLU A 14 -13.49 -13.27 -4.89
C GLU A 14 -13.44 -12.11 -5.90
N ASP A 15 -13.44 -10.88 -5.41
CA ASP A 15 -13.51 -9.63 -6.16
C ASP A 15 -12.17 -8.89 -6.24
N MET A 16 -11.08 -9.50 -5.76
CA MET A 16 -9.74 -8.92 -5.79
C MET A 16 -8.78 -9.77 -6.62
N GLU A 17 -8.11 -9.13 -7.57
CA GLU A 17 -6.98 -9.70 -8.30
C GLU A 17 -5.68 -9.00 -7.86
N LEU A 18 -4.65 -9.79 -7.56
CA LEU A 18 -3.35 -9.24 -7.18
C LEU A 18 -2.65 -8.66 -8.40
N TYR A 19 -2.57 -7.33 -8.48
CA TYR A 19 -1.77 -6.64 -9.51
C TYR A 19 -0.26 -6.81 -9.26
N ASP A 20 0.24 -6.35 -8.12
CA ASP A 20 1.65 -6.49 -7.74
C ASP A 20 1.86 -6.32 -6.22
N SER A 21 3.08 -6.57 -5.73
CA SER A 21 3.50 -6.37 -4.35
C SER A 21 4.61 -5.32 -4.25
N TYR A 22 4.35 -4.25 -3.50
CA TYR A 22 5.28 -3.16 -3.24
C TYR A 22 6.00 -3.37 -1.89
N VAL A 23 7.33 -3.43 -1.89
CA VAL A 23 8.13 -3.81 -0.72
C VAL A 23 9.32 -2.87 -0.47
N ASP A 24 9.24 -2.07 0.58
CA ASP A 24 10.34 -1.22 1.05
C ASP A 24 11.04 -1.81 2.29
N ASP A 25 11.81 -2.88 2.11
CA ASP A 25 12.59 -3.49 3.19
C ASP A 25 13.73 -2.54 3.64
N GLY A 26 13.78 -2.24 4.95
CA GLY A 26 14.81 -1.34 5.53
C GLY A 26 14.47 0.15 5.52
N PHE A 27 13.29 0.54 5.02
CA PHE A 27 12.86 1.94 5.02
C PHE A 27 12.04 2.29 6.26
N SER A 28 12.17 3.54 6.73
CA SER A 28 11.32 4.07 7.80
C SER A 28 9.95 4.45 7.25
N GLY A 29 8.88 4.06 7.95
CA GLY A 29 7.53 4.57 7.70
C GLY A 29 7.30 6.01 8.16
N SER A 30 8.33 6.73 8.63
CA SER A 30 8.23 8.13 9.06
C SER A 30 8.28 9.13 7.91
N ASN A 31 8.54 8.68 6.67
CA ASN A 31 8.48 9.51 5.47
C ASN A 31 8.06 8.65 4.27
N PHE A 32 7.80 9.31 3.14
CA PHE A 32 7.39 8.70 1.89
C PHE A 32 8.51 8.61 0.85
N ASN A 33 9.77 8.79 1.27
CA ASN A 33 10.91 8.55 0.39
C ASN A 33 11.23 7.05 0.31
N ARG A 34 10.29 6.32 -0.27
CA ARG A 34 10.23 4.88 -0.35
C ARG A 34 10.01 4.48 -1.80
N PRO A 35 10.97 3.82 -2.46
CA PRO A 35 10.90 3.56 -3.90
C PRO A 35 9.65 2.76 -4.29
N GLU A 36 9.31 1.72 -3.54
CA GLU A 36 8.15 0.90 -3.87
C GLU A 36 6.83 1.60 -3.51
N PHE A 37 6.81 2.41 -2.45
CA PHE A 37 5.68 3.30 -2.18
C PHE A 37 5.45 4.29 -3.34
N LYS A 38 6.50 4.91 -3.89
CA LYS A 38 6.35 5.84 -5.03
C LYS A 38 5.84 5.13 -6.27
N ARG A 39 6.37 3.94 -6.58
CA ARG A 39 5.89 3.08 -7.67
C ARG A 39 4.40 2.76 -7.51
N MET A 40 3.98 2.39 -6.30
CA MET A 40 2.57 2.16 -5.98
C MET A 40 1.71 3.39 -6.26
N MET A 41 2.15 4.59 -5.87
CA MET A 41 1.41 5.82 -6.14
C MET A 41 1.30 6.10 -7.64
N GLU A 42 2.36 5.92 -8.42
CA GLU A 42 2.34 6.05 -9.87
C GLU A 42 1.39 5.04 -10.54
N ASP A 43 1.33 3.81 -10.02
CA ASP A 43 0.40 2.78 -10.48
C ASP A 43 -1.07 3.13 -10.18
N ILE A 44 -1.35 3.75 -9.04
CA ILE A 44 -2.67 4.27 -8.67
C ILE A 44 -3.06 5.45 -9.57
N GLU A 45 -2.16 6.43 -9.75
CA GLU A 45 -2.41 7.62 -10.59
C GLU A 45 -2.63 7.24 -12.06
N ALA A 46 -1.96 6.18 -12.54
CA ALA A 46 -2.18 5.62 -13.87
C ALA A 46 -3.49 4.80 -14.01
N GLY A 47 -4.26 4.63 -12.92
CA GLY A 47 -5.49 3.85 -12.91
C GLY A 47 -5.28 2.34 -13.02
N ARG A 48 -4.05 1.84 -12.80
CA ARG A 48 -3.72 0.41 -12.85
C ARG A 48 -4.07 -0.32 -11.56
N VAL A 49 -4.13 0.42 -10.45
CA VAL A 49 -4.47 -0.08 -9.12
C VAL A 49 -5.59 0.78 -8.54
N ASN A 50 -6.64 0.14 -8.03
CA ASN A 50 -7.77 0.80 -7.37
C ASN A 50 -7.92 0.42 -5.89
N CYS A 51 -7.14 -0.54 -5.39
CA CYS A 51 -7.18 -1.01 -4.01
C CYS A 51 -5.77 -1.30 -3.50
N VAL A 52 -5.46 -0.82 -2.30
CA VAL A 52 -4.20 -1.12 -1.61
C VAL A 52 -4.48 -1.87 -0.32
N VAL A 53 -3.91 -3.07 -0.21
CA VAL A 53 -4.01 -3.91 0.99
C VAL A 53 -2.70 -3.81 1.77
N VAL A 54 -2.79 -3.32 3.01
CA VAL A 54 -1.68 -3.29 3.96
C VAL A 54 -2.01 -4.12 5.18
N LYS A 55 -0.99 -4.67 5.84
CA LYS A 55 -1.18 -5.36 7.13
C LYS A 55 -1.80 -4.43 8.18
N ASP A 56 -1.26 -3.22 8.28
CA ASP A 56 -1.65 -2.19 9.22
C ASP A 56 -1.25 -0.81 8.65
N LEU A 57 -1.93 0.26 9.07
CA LEU A 57 -1.74 1.59 8.48
C LEU A 57 -0.31 2.12 8.63
N SER A 58 0.46 1.63 9.63
CA SER A 58 1.86 2.02 9.81
C SER A 58 2.78 1.57 8.66
N ARG A 59 2.34 0.59 7.86
CA ARG A 59 3.01 0.16 6.61
C ARG A 59 2.73 1.10 5.45
N PHE A 60 1.55 1.71 5.45
CA PHE A 60 1.23 2.78 4.51
C PHE A 60 1.94 4.08 4.88
N GLY A 61 1.96 4.47 6.14
CA GLY A 61 2.72 5.61 6.65
C GLY A 61 2.47 5.84 8.14
N ARG A 62 3.45 6.39 8.84
CA ARG A 62 3.34 6.77 10.26
C ARG A 62 3.08 8.26 10.49
N ASP A 63 3.22 9.07 9.44
CA ASP A 63 2.75 10.45 9.48
C ASP A 63 1.24 10.48 9.23
N TYR A 64 0.47 10.52 10.30
CA TYR A 64 -0.99 10.49 10.23
C TYR A 64 -1.60 11.66 9.46
N ILE A 65 -0.95 12.82 9.44
CA ILE A 65 -1.44 14.00 8.71
C ILE A 65 -1.31 13.74 7.21
N GLU A 66 -0.13 13.27 6.80
CA GLU A 66 0.13 13.00 5.39
C GLU A 66 -0.66 11.78 4.90
N VAL A 67 -0.75 10.72 5.70
CA VAL A 67 -1.63 9.57 5.41
C VAL A 67 -3.09 10.00 5.27
N GLY A 68 -3.59 10.87 6.16
CA GLY A 68 -4.96 11.41 6.06
C GLY A 68 -5.19 12.13 4.73
N ARG A 69 -4.23 12.94 4.29
CA ARG A 69 -4.32 13.62 2.98
C ARG A 69 -4.38 12.64 1.80
N TYR A 70 -3.64 11.53 1.85
CA TYR A 70 -3.70 10.51 0.81
C TYR A 70 -5.05 9.79 0.80
N LEU A 71 -5.59 9.45 1.97
CA LEU A 71 -6.89 8.80 2.10
C LEU A 71 -8.06 9.69 1.65
N GLU A 72 -7.95 11.02 1.79
CA GLU A 72 -9.02 11.94 1.35
C GLU A 72 -8.94 12.33 -0.13
N LYS A 73 -7.75 12.29 -0.73
CA LYS A 73 -7.51 12.84 -2.08
C LYS A 73 -7.37 11.79 -3.16
N ILE A 74 -6.96 10.58 -2.81
CA ILE A 74 -6.59 9.54 -3.79
C ILE A 74 -7.54 8.34 -3.74
N PHE A 75 -7.94 7.93 -2.53
CA PHE A 75 -8.90 6.85 -2.30
C PHE A 75 -10.28 7.42 -2.02
#